data_AF-A0A1V9YE78-F1
#
_entry.id   AF-A0A1V9YE78-F1
#
_cell.length_a   1.000
_cell.length_b   1.000
_cell.length_c   1.000
_cell.angle_alpha   90.00
_cell.angle_beta   90.00
_cell.angle_gamma   90.00
#
_symmetry.space_group_name_H-M   'P 1'
#
loop_
_entity.id
_entity.type
_entity.pdbx_description
1 polymer ?
#
loop_
_entity_poly.entity_id
_entity_poly.type
_entity_poly.pdbx_seq_one_letter_code
_entity_poly.pdbx_strand_id
1 'polypeptide(L)'
;MASTAQASLVWVPHDKEVWKKAVVLDKPSDTSVQVRLLADGEDYDPEDGVVKTFDVREIAKLAGEVSATAMPICNTFEKLGVEDMCTLNHLHEPAVLKNLQLRHAQSIPYTYTGQICIAVNPYKWLDLYGKARECGICSGLT
;
A
#
# COMPACT_ATOMS: atom_id res chain seq x y z
N MET A 1 -6.90 -19.95 27.17
CA MET A 1 -7.97 -18.99 26.84
C MET A 1 -7.30 -17.68 26.41
N ALA A 2 -6.72 -17.63 25.20
CA ALA A 2 -6.14 -16.42 24.65
C ALA A 2 -7.18 -15.83 23.69
N SER A 3 -7.77 -14.70 24.08
CA SER A 3 -8.65 -13.91 23.23
C SER A 3 -7.86 -13.45 22.02
N THR A 4 -8.10 -14.05 20.86
CA THR A 4 -7.59 -13.57 19.57
C THR A 4 -8.38 -12.32 19.21
N ALA A 5 -8.04 -11.19 19.83
CA ALA A 5 -8.53 -9.89 19.39
C ALA A 5 -8.12 -9.72 17.93
N GLN A 6 -9.08 -9.43 17.06
CA GLN A 6 -8.85 -9.25 15.64
C GLN A 6 -7.94 -8.04 15.43
N ALA A 7 -6.64 -8.31 15.33
CA ALA A 7 -5.60 -7.31 15.13
C ALA A 7 -5.86 -6.58 13.81
N SER A 8 -6.32 -5.34 13.91
CA SER A 8 -6.57 -4.50 12.74
C SER A 8 -5.22 -3.98 12.23
N LEU A 9 -4.93 -4.25 10.97
CA LEU A 9 -3.74 -3.76 10.28
C LEU A 9 -4.00 -2.36 9.78
N VAL A 10 -3.10 -1.44 10.12
CA VAL A 10 -3.18 -0.02 9.76
C VAL A 10 -1.86 0.46 9.19
N TRP A 11 -1.93 1.50 8.36
CA TRP A 11 -0.75 2.22 7.87
C TRP A 11 -0.36 3.33 8.82
N VAL A 12 0.94 3.49 9.02
CA VAL A 12 1.52 4.47 9.94
C VAL A 12 2.69 5.16 9.22
N PRO A 13 2.87 6.48 9.38
CA PRO A 13 3.98 7.19 8.77
C PRO A 13 5.34 6.68 9.31
N HIS A 14 6.34 6.63 8.43
CA HIS A 14 7.68 6.14 8.73
C HIS A 14 8.74 6.94 7.96
N ASP A 15 9.87 7.25 8.60
CA ASP A 15 10.87 8.15 8.01
C ASP A 15 11.58 7.59 6.77
N LYS A 16 11.77 6.27 6.70
CA LYS A 16 12.49 5.62 5.57
C LYS A 16 11.57 5.15 4.45
N GLU A 17 10.42 4.57 4.83
CA GLU A 17 9.52 3.87 3.90
C GLU A 17 8.29 4.73 3.54
N VAL A 18 8.20 5.94 4.11
CA VAL A 18 7.03 6.84 4.11
C VAL A 18 5.84 6.25 4.87
N TRP A 19 5.47 5.00 4.57
CA TRP A 19 4.36 4.27 5.17
C TRP A 19 4.78 2.86 5.55
N LYS A 20 4.48 2.47 6.80
CA LYS A 20 4.78 1.14 7.33
C LYS A 20 3.53 0.48 7.91
N LYS A 21 3.43 -0.84 7.76
CA LYS A 21 2.32 -1.62 8.33
C LYS A 21 2.47 -1.71 9.84
N ALA A 22 1.36 -1.58 10.55
CA ALA A 22 1.34 -1.72 11.99
C ALA A 22 0.08 -2.44 12.47
N VAL A 23 0.18 -3.08 13.62
CA VAL A 23 -0.95 -3.66 14.35
C VAL A 23 -1.36 -2.71 15.46
N VAL A 24 -2.64 -2.37 15.51
CA VAL A 24 -3.20 -1.62 16.65
C VAL A 24 -3.21 -2.52 17.89
N LEU A 25 -2.59 -2.06 18.97
CA LEU A 25 -2.61 -2.74 20.27
C LEU A 25 -3.70 -2.18 21.17
N ASP A 26 -3.70 -0.86 21.36
CA ASP A 26 -4.64 -0.18 22.24
C ASP A 26 -4.96 1.23 21.70
N LYS A 27 -6.16 1.70 22.03
CA LYS A 27 -6.64 3.05 21.73
C LYS A 27 -6.91 3.74 23.07
N PRO A 28 -5.87 4.33 23.71
CA PRO A 28 -6.04 5.03 24.98
C PRO A 28 -6.95 6.27 24.86
N SER A 29 -7.07 6.85 23.66
CA SER A 29 -7.99 7.96 23.37
C SER A 29 -8.46 7.92 21.92
N ASP A 30 -9.49 8.70 21.58
CA ASP A 30 -9.93 8.88 20.18
C ASP A 30 -8.89 9.60 19.32
N THR A 31 -7.91 10.27 19.93
CA THR A 31 -6.90 11.07 19.22
C THR A 31 -5.55 10.39 19.13
N SER A 32 -5.25 9.43 20.00
CA SER A 32 -3.93 8.81 20.08
C SER A 32 -4.06 7.29 20.15
N VAL A 33 -3.28 6.61 19.31
CA VAL A 33 -3.31 5.15 19.13
C VAL A 33 -1.93 4.55 19.39
N GLN A 34 -1.90 3.42 20.08
CA GLN A 34 -0.68 2.62 20.25
C GLN A 34 -0.64 1.51 19.21
N VAL A 35 0.41 1.54 18.40
CA VAL A 35 0.60 0.59 17.30
C VAL A 35 1.95 -0.08 17.43
N ARG A 36 2.01 -1.35 17.04
CA ARG A 36 3.26 -2.09 16.90
C ARG A 36 3.62 -2.17 15.42
N LEU A 37 4.80 -1.67 15.06
CA LEU A 37 5.29 -1.74 13.69
C LEU A 37 5.56 -3.20 13.29
N LEU A 38 5.18 -3.54 12.06
CA LEU A 38 5.43 -4.83 11.44
C LEU A 38 6.54 -4.69 10.37
N ALA A 39 7.36 -5.73 10.25
CA ALA A 39 8.28 -5.85 9.14
C ALA A 39 7.50 -6.08 7.83
N ASP A 40 7.81 -5.31 6.79
CA ASP A 40 7.18 -5.41 5.46
C ASP A 40 8.23 -5.73 4.38
N GLY A 41 9.06 -6.75 4.63
CA GLY A 41 10.11 -7.17 3.69
C GLY A 41 11.18 -8.08 4.32
N GLU A 42 12.26 -8.29 3.56
CA GLU A 42 13.48 -8.98 4.03
C GLU A 42 14.48 -8.01 4.67
N ASP A 43 14.27 -6.70 4.50
CA ASP A 43 15.09 -5.66 5.09
C ASP A 43 14.80 -5.55 6.60
N TYR A 44 15.82 -5.79 7.42
CA TYR A 44 15.72 -5.67 8.87
C TYR A 44 15.70 -4.20 9.27
N ASP A 45 14.57 -3.72 9.81
CA ASP A 45 14.53 -2.42 10.48
C ASP A 45 14.61 -2.60 12.01
N PRO A 46 15.51 -1.92 12.72
CA PRO A 46 15.60 -1.99 14.18
C PRO A 46 14.32 -1.57 14.92
N GLU A 47 13.43 -0.83 14.25
CA GLU A 47 12.15 -0.40 14.81
C GLU A 47 11.03 -1.42 14.60
N ASP A 48 11.29 -2.54 13.92
CA ASP A 48 10.33 -3.63 13.78
C ASP A 48 9.98 -4.25 15.13
N GLY A 49 8.67 -4.38 15.39
CA GLY A 49 8.16 -4.87 16.68
C GLY A 49 8.15 -3.83 17.80
N VAL A 50 8.68 -2.62 17.58
CA VAL A 50 8.59 -1.53 18.55
C VAL A 50 7.16 -0.99 18.59
N VAL A 51 6.69 -0.74 19.82
CA VAL A 51 5.40 -0.07 20.05
C VAL A 51 5.62 1.43 20.07
N LYS A 52 4.91 2.14 19.20
CA LYS A 52 4.93 3.60 19.13
C LYS A 52 3.51 4.13 19.29
N THR A 53 3.41 5.32 19.87
CA THR A 53 2.15 6.06 19.98
C THR A 53 2.12 7.13 18.91
N PHE A 54 1.01 7.23 18.20
CA PHE A 54 0.81 8.24 17.16
C PHE A 54 -0.51 8.96 17.36
N ASP A 55 -0.58 10.19 16.86
CA ASP A 55 -1.81 10.94 16.78
C ASP A 55 -2.57 10.61 15.49
N VAL A 56 -3.81 10.14 15.66
CA VAL A 56 -4.69 9.68 14.58
C VAL A 56 -4.97 10.80 13.58
N ARG A 57 -5.05 12.06 14.05
CA ARG A 57 -5.34 13.23 13.20
C ARG A 57 -4.23 13.49 12.20
N GLU A 58 -2.98 13.31 12.61
CA GLU A 58 -1.82 13.51 11.73
C GLU A 58 -1.77 12.41 10.68
N ILE A 59 -1.99 11.17 11.11
CA ILE A 59 -2.05 10.01 10.20
C ILE A 59 -3.17 10.20 9.17
N ALA A 60 -4.38 10.55 9.61
CA ALA A 60 -5.52 10.77 8.72
C ALA A 60 -5.24 11.87 7.69
N LYS A 61 -4.64 12.98 8.15
CA LYS A 61 -4.27 14.10 7.27
C LYS A 61 -3.23 13.70 6.23
N LEU A 62 -2.21 12.93 6.63
CA LEU A 62 -1.17 12.44 5.72
C LEU A 62 -1.73 11.40 4.75
N ALA A 63 -2.63 10.52 5.18
CA ALA A 63 -3.22 9.50 4.32
C ALA A 63 -4.28 10.05 3.33
N GLY A 64 -4.66 11.33 3.47
CA GLY A 64 -5.70 11.96 2.66
C GLY A 64 -7.13 11.61 3.08
N GLU A 65 -7.32 11.14 4.32
CA GLU A 65 -8.63 10.77 4.84
C GLU A 65 -9.48 12.01 5.17
N VAL A 66 -10.79 11.92 4.86
CA VAL A 66 -11.75 13.01 5.12
C VAL A 66 -12.07 13.12 6.61
N SER A 67 -12.03 12.00 7.34
CA SER A 67 -12.29 11.96 8.77
C SER A 67 -10.99 12.03 9.57
N ALA A 68 -10.87 13.02 10.45
CA ALA A 68 -9.71 13.20 11.32
C ALA A 68 -9.53 12.09 12.38
N THR A 69 -10.48 11.15 12.47
CA THR A 69 -10.43 10.00 13.38
C THR A 69 -10.32 8.66 12.63
N ALA A 70 -10.31 8.68 11.30
CA ALA A 70 -10.17 7.46 10.51
C ALA A 70 -8.71 7.03 10.44
N MET A 71 -8.45 5.79 10.83
CA MET A 71 -7.15 5.16 10.62
C MET A 71 -7.11 4.54 9.22
N PRO A 72 -6.03 4.75 8.45
CA PRO A 72 -5.89 4.14 7.13
C PRO A 72 -5.71 2.63 7.28
N ILE A 73 -6.75 1.87 6.93
CA ILE A 73 -6.76 0.41 7.02
C ILE A 73 -5.86 -0.18 5.94
N CYS A 74 -5.14 -1.25 6.26
CA CYS A 74 -4.35 -1.98 5.27
C CYS A 74 -5.23 -2.85 4.37
N ASN A 75 -5.12 -2.65 3.05
CA ASN A 75 -5.66 -3.60 2.10
C ASN A 75 -4.83 -4.89 2.09
N THR A 76 -5.48 -5.98 1.69
CA THR A 76 -4.81 -7.22 1.31
C THR A 76 -4.28 -7.08 -0.11
N PHE A 77 -2.96 -7.17 -0.29
CA PHE A 77 -2.31 -7.15 -1.60
C PHE A 77 -1.86 -8.56 -1.99
N GLU A 78 -2.03 -8.89 -3.26
CA GLU A 78 -1.38 -10.07 -3.84
C GLU A 78 0.12 -9.83 -4.01
N LYS A 79 0.88 -10.90 -4.18
CA LYS A 79 2.35 -10.85 -4.31
C LYS A 79 2.82 -9.95 -5.46
N LEU A 80 2.02 -9.84 -6.53
CA LEU A 80 2.32 -9.04 -7.72
C LEU A 80 1.70 -7.64 -7.68
N GLY A 81 0.96 -7.30 -6.63
CA GLY A 81 0.05 -6.16 -6.63
C GLY A 81 -1.13 -6.36 -7.58
N VAL A 82 -1.89 -5.29 -7.80
CA VAL A 82 -3.14 -5.29 -8.55
C VAL A 82 -2.99 -4.44 -9.80
N GLU A 83 -3.55 -4.89 -10.93
CA GLU A 83 -3.51 -4.16 -12.20
C GLU A 83 -4.37 -2.90 -12.18
N ASP A 84 -5.58 -2.97 -11.64
CA ASP A 84 -6.47 -1.83 -11.44
C ASP A 84 -6.69 -1.55 -9.95
N MET A 85 -6.19 -0.42 -9.48
CA MET A 85 -6.30 0.02 -8.09
C MET A 85 -7.74 0.34 -7.67
N CYS A 86 -8.67 0.54 -8.60
CA CYS A 86 -10.09 0.71 -8.27
C CYS A 86 -10.74 -0.56 -7.69
N THR A 87 -10.09 -1.71 -7.80
CA THR A 87 -10.54 -2.96 -7.16
C THR A 87 -10.17 -3.07 -5.68
N LEU A 88 -9.32 -2.16 -5.18
CA LEU A 88 -8.95 -2.12 -3.76
C LEU A 88 -10.09 -1.56 -2.90
N ASN A 89 -10.26 -2.11 -1.69
CA ASN A 89 -11.31 -1.65 -0.75
C ASN A 89 -11.09 -0.21 -0.26
N HIS A 90 -9.83 0.15 0.03
CA HIS A 90 -9.45 1.48 0.49
C HIS A 90 -8.41 2.09 -0.43
N LEU A 91 -8.77 3.12 -1.18
CA LEU A 91 -7.87 3.79 -2.11
C LEU A 91 -7.34 5.09 -1.50
N HIS A 92 -6.45 4.95 -0.53
CA HIS A 92 -5.70 6.04 0.11
C HIS A 92 -4.23 6.04 -0.35
N GLU A 93 -3.50 7.10 0.00
CA GLU A 93 -2.09 7.26 -0.36
C GLU A 93 -1.22 6.02 -0.07
N PRO A 94 -1.25 5.40 1.14
CA PRO A 94 -0.42 4.24 1.42
C PRO A 94 -0.76 3.01 0.57
N ALA A 95 -2.04 2.81 0.20
CA ALA A 95 -2.40 1.69 -0.67
C ALA A 95 -1.84 1.86 -2.08
N VAL A 96 -1.93 3.07 -2.64
CA VAL A 96 -1.40 3.39 -3.96
C VAL A 96 0.11 3.20 -3.97
N LEU A 97 0.81 3.74 -2.97
CA LEU A 97 2.26 3.60 -2.86
C LEU A 97 2.68 2.14 -2.80
N LYS A 98 2.03 1.33 -1.95
CA LYS A 98 2.38 -0.08 -1.81
C LYS A 98 2.17 -0.87 -3.11
N ASN A 99 1.08 -0.59 -3.82
CA ASN A 99 0.81 -1.26 -5.09
C ASN A 99 1.88 -0.95 -6.14
N LEU A 100 2.26 0.33 -6.26
CA LEU A 100 3.30 0.76 -7.19
C LEU A 100 4.66 0.17 -6.85
N GLN A 101 5.02 0.08 -5.57
CA GLN A 101 6.25 -0.58 -5.12
C GLN A 101 6.30 -2.06 -5.52
N LEU A 102 5.21 -2.81 -5.28
CA LEU A 102 5.12 -4.23 -5.62
C LEU A 102 5.26 -4.45 -7.13
N ARG A 103 4.55 -3.65 -7.95
CA ARG A 103 4.60 -3.78 -9.41
C ARG A 103 5.94 -3.35 -10.00
N HIS A 104 6.55 -2.30 -9.43
CA HIS A 104 7.88 -1.85 -9.83
C HIS A 104 8.94 -2.92 -9.54
N ALA A 105 8.87 -3.59 -8.38
CA ALA A 105 9.77 -4.70 -8.06
C ALA A 105 9.65 -5.87 -9.07
N GLN A 106 8.46 -6.07 -9.64
CA GLN A 106 8.19 -7.07 -10.69
C GLN A 106 8.45 -6.57 -12.11
N SER A 107 8.99 -5.36 -12.29
CA SER A 107 9.25 -4.76 -13.60
C SER A 107 7.99 -4.56 -14.46
N ILE A 108 6.85 -4.28 -13.81
CA ILE A 108 5.57 -3.98 -14.47
C ILE A 108 5.27 -2.48 -14.31
N PRO A 109 5.59 -1.64 -15.31
CA PRO A 109 5.57 -0.18 -15.15
C PRO A 109 4.17 0.43 -15.26
N TYR A 110 3.20 -0.30 -15.81
CA TYR A 110 1.85 0.19 -16.09
C TYR A 110 0.84 -0.34 -15.06
N THR A 111 0.07 0.57 -14.49
CA THR A 111 -0.99 0.28 -13.51
C THR A 111 -2.18 1.19 -13.77
N TYR A 112 -3.39 0.65 -13.71
CA TYR A 112 -4.62 1.40 -13.90
C TYR A 112 -5.21 1.85 -12.56
N THR A 113 -5.91 2.97 -12.61
CA THR A 113 -6.87 3.40 -11.58
C THR A 113 -8.14 3.84 -12.33
N GLY A 114 -8.97 2.85 -12.64
CA GLY A 114 -10.14 3.02 -13.50
C GLY A 114 -9.73 3.46 -14.91
N GLN A 115 -10.10 4.68 -15.29
CA GLN A 115 -9.82 5.23 -16.62
C GLN A 115 -8.41 5.82 -16.77
N ILE A 116 -7.68 6.00 -15.66
CA ILE A 116 -6.36 6.63 -15.67
C ILE A 116 -5.30 5.53 -15.69
N CYS A 117 -4.30 5.68 -16.56
CA CYS A 117 -3.12 4.82 -16.60
C CYS A 117 -1.93 5.53 -15.96
N ILE A 118 -1.33 4.89 -14.96
CA ILE A 118 -0.11 5.34 -14.28
C ILE A 118 1.07 4.55 -14.85
N ALA A 119 2.06 5.27 -15.36
CA ALA A 119 3.30 4.70 -15.87
C ALA A 119 4.47 5.12 -14.97
N VAL A 120 5.13 4.16 -14.33
CA VAL A 120 6.33 4.38 -13.51
C VAL A 120 7.57 4.03 -14.33
N ASN A 121 8.56 4.91 -14.36
CA ASN A 121 9.80 4.67 -15.09
C ASN A 121 10.60 3.50 -14.46
N PRO A 122 10.83 2.38 -15.19
CA PRO A 122 11.54 1.22 -14.66
C PRO A 122 13.07 1.40 -14.61
N TYR A 123 13.61 2.46 -15.22
CA TYR A 123 15.06 2.72 -15.37
C TYR A 123 15.86 1.52 -15.93
N LYS A 124 15.18 0.61 -16.62
CA LYS A 124 15.72 -0.61 -17.22
C LYS A 124 15.06 -0.81 -18.58
N TRP A 125 15.77 -1.44 -19.50
CA TRP A 125 15.21 -1.82 -20.78
C TRP A 125 14.21 -2.96 -20.58
N LEU A 126 12.95 -2.70 -20.88
CA LEU A 126 11.90 -3.71 -20.86
C LEU A 126 11.52 -4.08 -22.30
N ASP A 127 11.37 -5.37 -22.55
CA ASP A 127 10.94 -5.90 -23.86
C ASP A 127 9.42 -5.78 -24.07
N LEU A 128 8.87 -4.60 -23.73
CA LEU A 128 7.46 -4.26 -23.89
C LEU A 128 7.18 -3.54 -25.21
N TYR A 129 8.20 -2.89 -25.79
CA TYR A 129 8.06 -2.00 -26.96
C TYR A 129 8.59 -2.61 -28.28
N GLY A 130 8.96 -3.90 -28.26
CA GLY A 130 9.39 -4.62 -29.46
C GLY A 130 8.24 -4.85 -30.45
N LYS A 131 8.53 -4.84 -31.76
CA LYS A 131 7.56 -5.06 -32.85
C LYS A 131 6.76 -6.37 -32.76
N ALA A 132 7.21 -7.34 -31.97
CA ALA A 132 6.55 -8.65 -31.85
C ALA A 132 5.31 -8.67 -30.94
N ARG A 133 4.97 -7.55 -30.26
CA ARG A 133 3.71 -7.42 -29.51
C ARG A 133 2.64 -6.72 -30.34
N GLU A 134 2.44 -7.17 -31.58
CA GLU A 134 1.20 -6.87 -32.30
C GLU A 134 0.05 -7.62 -31.61
N CYS A 135 -0.78 -6.85 -30.89
CA CYS A 135 -2.19 -7.09 -30.64
C CYS A 135 -2.62 -8.43 -30.00
N GLY A 136 -2.60 -8.47 -28.67
CA GLY A 136 -3.71 -9.11 -27.92
C GLY A 136 -4.97 -8.23 -27.86
N ILE A 137 -4.86 -6.94 -28.23
CA ILE A 137 -5.96 -5.95 -28.19
C ILE A 137 -6.73 -5.90 -29.53
N CYS A 138 -6.19 -6.47 -30.61
CA CYS A 138 -6.79 -6.34 -31.96
C CYS A 138 -7.24 -7.67 -32.57
N SER A 139 -7.21 -8.79 -31.84
CA SER A 139 -7.66 -10.10 -32.35
C SER A 139 -9.19 -10.28 -32.31
N GLY A 140 -9.96 -9.20 -32.53
CA GLY A 140 -11.44 -9.22 -32.49
C GLY A 140 -12.12 -8.53 -33.68
N LEU A 141 -11.38 -8.13 -34.71
CA LEU A 141 -11.92 -7.52 -35.93
C LEU A 141 -11.26 -8.14 -37.17
N THR A 142 -11.63 -9.37 -37.47
CA THR A 142 -11.61 -9.94 -38.83
C THR A 142 -12.66 -11.02 -38.93
#